data_AF-A0A9R1PD83-F1
#
_entry.id   AF-A0A9R1PD83-F1
#
_cell.length_a   1.000
_cell.length_b   1.000
_cell.length_c   1.000
_cell.angle_alpha   90.00
_cell.angle_beta   90.00
_cell.angle_gamma   90.00
#
_symmetry.space_group_name_H-M   'P 1'
#
loop_
_entity.id
_entity.type
_entity.pdbx_description
1 polymer ?
#
loop_
_entity_poly.entity_id
_entity_poly.type
_entity_poly.pdbx_seq_one_letter_code
_entity_poly.pdbx_strand_id
1 'polypeptide(L)'
;MAENGKAKSGSGGAYTINLEIFSKRLKVFYDHWNGNKSDLWASSDAIAIATPPPSEDLRYLKSTALDVWLLGYEFPETIIVFMQKQIHFLCSQKKM
;
A
#
# COMPACT_ATOMS: atom_id res chain seq x y z
N MET A 1 15.07 34.83 3.71
CA MET A 1 15.91 33.65 3.41
C MET A 1 15.60 32.59 4.46
N ALA A 2 14.78 31.60 4.11
CA ALA A 2 14.56 30.42 4.95
C ALA A 2 15.16 29.22 4.21
N GLU A 3 16.10 28.58 4.89
CA GLU A 3 16.99 27.54 4.40
C GLU A 3 16.20 26.26 4.09
N ASN A 4 16.19 25.83 2.83
CA ASN A 4 15.52 24.62 2.41
C ASN A 4 16.36 23.42 2.87
N GLY A 5 15.91 22.76 3.94
CA GLY A 5 16.57 21.59 4.52
C GLY A 5 16.73 20.48 3.48
N LYS A 6 17.97 20.23 3.05
CA LYS A 6 18.34 19.10 2.22
C LYS A 6 17.89 17.80 2.90
N ALA A 7 16.90 17.14 2.33
CA ALA A 7 16.53 15.79 2.71
C ALA A 7 17.78 14.90 2.57
N LYS A 8 18.31 14.40 3.69
CA LYS A 8 19.36 13.38 3.67
C LYS A 8 18.85 12.18 2.88
N SER A 9 19.55 11.88 1.79
CA SER A 9 19.44 10.63 1.05
C SER A 9 19.84 9.50 2.01
N GLY A 10 18.84 8.77 2.50
CA GLY A 10 19.06 7.56 3.25
C GLY A 10 19.48 6.48 2.26
N SER A 11 20.59 5.81 2.58
CA SER A 11 21.06 4.60 1.91
C SER A 11 20.01 3.48 2.04
N GLY A 12 18.99 3.49 1.19
CA GLY A 12 18.01 2.41 1.06
C GLY A 12 18.31 1.60 -0.19
N GLY A 13 18.47 0.29 -0.06
CA GLY A 13 18.59 -0.60 -1.21
C GLY A 13 17.44 -0.37 -2.19
N ALA A 14 17.71 -0.51 -3.49
CA ALA A 14 16.70 -0.29 -4.52
C ALA A 14 15.52 -1.25 -4.33
N TYR A 15 14.37 -0.73 -3.87
CA TYR A 15 13.13 -1.49 -3.81
C TYR A 15 12.69 -1.81 -5.24
N THR A 16 12.65 -3.09 -5.59
CA THR A 16 12.20 -3.53 -6.93
C THR A 16 10.88 -4.26 -6.78
N ILE A 17 9.78 -3.62 -7.18
CA ILE A 17 8.46 -4.26 -7.16
C ILE A 17 8.38 -5.26 -8.31
N ASN A 18 8.01 -6.51 -8.01
CA ASN A 18 7.72 -7.51 -9.04
C ASN A 18 6.34 -7.23 -9.64
N LEU A 19 6.32 -6.62 -10.82
CA LEU A 19 5.09 -6.21 -11.52
C LEU A 19 4.19 -7.39 -11.92
N GLU A 20 4.77 -8.56 -12.21
CA GLU A 20 4.01 -9.75 -12.58
C GLU A 20 3.23 -10.29 -11.37
N ILE A 21 3.92 -10.44 -10.24
CA ILE A 21 3.31 -10.89 -8.98
C ILE A 21 2.29 -9.87 -8.48
N PHE A 22 2.64 -8.58 -8.53
CA PHE A 22 1.73 -7.49 -8.18
C PHE A 22 0.44 -7.57 -9.01
N SER A 23 0.54 -7.64 -10.34
CA SER A 23 -0.62 -7.69 -11.23
C SER A 23 -1.49 -8.92 -10.98
N LYS A 24 -0.86 -10.09 -10.77
CA LYS A 24 -1.57 -11.34 -10.46
C LYS A 24 -2.33 -11.24 -9.14
N ARG A 25 -1.69 -10.74 -8.08
CA ARG A 25 -2.30 -10.61 -6.76
C ARG A 25 -3.38 -9.53 -6.73
N LEU A 26 -3.15 -8.42 -7.43
CA LEU A 26 -4.14 -7.37 -7.61
C LEU A 26 -5.41 -7.91 -8.28
N LYS A 27 -5.26 -8.71 -9.34
CA LYS A 27 -6.40 -9.37 -9.98
C LYS A 27 -7.16 -10.27 -9.01
N VAL A 28 -6.47 -11.12 -8.24
CA VAL A 28 -7.11 -11.98 -7.23
C VAL A 28 -7.89 -11.15 -6.20
N PHE A 29 -7.31 -10.03 -5.75
CA PHE A 29 -7.96 -9.12 -4.81
C PHE A 29 -9.26 -8.53 -5.38
N TYR A 30 -9.22 -7.97 -6.60
CA TYR A 30 -10.41 -7.39 -7.24
C TYR A 30 -11.46 -8.44 -7.61
N ASP A 31 -11.05 -9.61 -8.11
CA ASP A 31 -11.98 -10.69 -8.44
C ASP A 31 -12.72 -11.17 -7.19
N HIS A 32 -12.02 -11.33 -6.06
CA HIS A 32 -12.64 -11.71 -4.79
C HIS A 32 -13.51 -10.59 -4.20
N TRP A 33 -13.09 -9.33 -4.32
CA TRP A 33 -13.89 -8.19 -3.90
C TRP A 33 -15.20 -8.10 -4.67
N ASN A 34 -15.13 -8.13 -6.00
CA ASN A 34 -16.31 -8.04 -6.86
C ASN A 34 -17.24 -9.24 -6.70
N GLY A 35 -16.68 -10.46 -6.58
CA GLY A 35 -17.46 -11.69 -6.42
C GLY A 35 -18.18 -11.80 -5.07
N ASN A 36 -17.71 -11.10 -4.03
CA ASN A 36 -18.26 -11.19 -2.68
C ASN A 36 -18.66 -9.82 -2.11
N LYS A 37 -19.03 -8.87 -2.98
CA LYS A 37 -19.17 -7.44 -2.62
C LYS A 37 -20.11 -7.23 -1.43
N SER A 38 -21.28 -7.87 -1.42
CA SER A 38 -22.24 -7.78 -0.31
C SER A 38 -21.79 -8.56 0.92
N ASP A 39 -21.30 -9.77 0.72
CA ASP A 39 -21.19 -10.78 1.78
C ASP A 39 -19.95 -10.57 2.65
N LEU A 40 -18.82 -10.19 2.04
CA LEU A 40 -17.53 -10.05 2.73
C LEU A 40 -16.99 -8.62 2.70
N TRP A 41 -17.50 -7.77 1.81
CA TRP A 41 -16.98 -6.41 1.60
C TRP A 41 -17.99 -5.31 1.90
N ALA A 42 -19.09 -5.64 2.59
CA ALA A 42 -20.10 -4.70 3.08
C ALA A 42 -20.63 -3.74 1.99
N SER A 43 -20.73 -4.22 0.75
CA SER A 43 -21.14 -3.44 -0.42
C SER A 43 -20.26 -2.22 -0.72
N SER A 44 -19.02 -2.19 -0.22
CA SER A 44 -18.11 -1.04 -0.35
C SER A 44 -17.79 -0.69 -1.81
N ASP A 45 -17.74 0.59 -2.13
CA ASP A 45 -17.33 1.11 -3.45
C ASP A 45 -15.84 1.45 -3.55
N ALA A 46 -15.20 1.61 -2.39
CA ALA A 46 -13.76 1.81 -2.27
C ALA A 46 -13.23 1.08 -1.03
N ILE A 47 -11.97 0.65 -1.09
CA ILE A 47 -11.25 0.07 0.04
C ILE A 47 -10.04 0.94 0.32
N ALA A 48 -9.99 1.55 1.50
CA ALA A 48 -8.86 2.35 1.95
C ALA A 48 -8.07 1.60 3.01
N ILE A 49 -6.76 1.50 2.81
CA ILE A 49 -5.83 0.85 3.72
C ILE A 49 -4.80 1.89 4.13
N ALA A 50 -4.72 2.14 5.44
CA ALA A 50 -3.73 3.03 6.03
C ALA A 50 -2.68 2.21 6.80
N THR A 51 -1.43 2.35 6.41
CA THR A 51 -0.29 1.75 7.11
C THR A 51 0.38 2.84 7.96
N PRO A 52 0.40 2.69 9.29
CA PRO A 52 0.96 3.71 10.19
C PRO A 52 2.50 3.80 10.05
N PRO A 53 3.15 4.74 10.75
CA PRO A 53 4.60 4.72 10.92
C PRO A 53 5.08 3.42 11.58
N PRO A 54 6.35 3.04 11.38
CA PRO A 54 6.93 1.86 12.03
C PRO A 54 6.86 2.01 13.55
N SER A 55 6.48 0.93 14.24
CA SER A 55 6.48 0.87 15.70
C SER A 55 6.75 -0.57 16.16
N GLU A 56 7.59 -0.72 17.18
CA GLU A 56 7.92 -2.01 17.81
C GLU A 56 6.69 -2.68 18.47
N ASP A 57 5.67 -1.89 18.80
CA ASP A 57 4.43 -2.36 19.41
C ASP A 57 3.39 -2.81 18.36
N LEU A 58 3.53 -2.39 17.11
CA LEU A 58 2.58 -2.64 16.02
C LEU A 58 3.05 -3.79 15.13
N ARG A 59 3.24 -4.97 15.73
CA ARG A 59 3.55 -6.19 14.98
C ARG A 59 2.24 -6.81 14.48
N TYR A 60 2.17 -7.16 13.19
CA TYR A 60 1.05 -7.90 12.55
C TYR A 60 -0.22 -7.10 12.20
N LEU A 61 -0.06 -5.88 11.68
CA LEU A 61 -1.19 -5.17 11.08
C LEU A 61 -1.61 -5.79 9.74
N LYS A 62 -2.92 -5.92 9.51
CA LYS A 62 -3.46 -6.39 8.22
C LYS A 62 -3.06 -5.47 7.06
N SER A 63 -2.88 -4.17 7.34
CA SER A 63 -2.39 -3.19 6.36
C SER A 63 -0.98 -3.54 5.89
N THR A 64 -0.03 -3.73 6.82
CA THR A 64 1.33 -4.17 6.52
C THR A 64 1.37 -5.52 5.80
N ALA A 65 0.51 -6.47 6.22
CA ALA A 65 0.40 -7.77 5.55
C ALA A 65 -0.06 -7.63 4.09
N LEU A 66 -0.97 -6.70 3.80
CA LEU A 66 -1.40 -6.39 2.43
C LEU A 66 -0.27 -5.75 1.63
N ASP A 67 0.50 -4.83 2.21
CA ASP A 67 1.64 -4.21 1.54
C ASP A 67 2.68 -5.27 1.12
N VAL A 68 3.06 -6.15 2.05
CA VAL A 68 4.01 -7.24 1.79
C VAL A 68 3.44 -8.24 0.78
N TRP A 69 2.15 -8.59 0.90
CA TRP A 69 1.51 -9.47 -0.06
C TRP A 69 1.39 -8.83 -1.44
N LEU A 70 1.07 -7.56 -1.57
CA LEU A 70 0.82 -6.95 -2.88
C LEU A 70 2.10 -6.46 -3.55
N LEU A 71 2.96 -5.76 -2.79
CA LEU A 71 4.13 -5.02 -3.27
C LEU A 71 5.46 -5.71 -2.95
N GLY A 72 5.47 -6.68 -2.02
CA GLY A 72 6.67 -7.42 -1.61
C GLY A 72 7.47 -6.74 -0.48
N TYR A 73 7.05 -5.56 -0.03
CA TYR A 73 7.71 -4.78 1.00
C TYR A 73 6.68 -4.09 1.90
N GLU A 74 7.11 -3.66 3.08
CA GLU A 74 6.30 -2.80 3.93
C GLU A 74 6.33 -1.36 3.43
N PHE A 75 5.16 -0.72 3.39
CA PHE A 75 5.01 0.68 3.00
C PHE A 75 4.47 1.49 4.19
N PRO A 76 5.29 1.73 5.24
CA PRO A 76 4.85 2.54 6.37
C PRO A 76 4.52 3.97 5.93
N GLU A 77 3.68 4.65 6.70
CA GLU A 77 3.23 6.02 6.40
C GLU A 77 2.64 6.15 4.98
N THR A 78 1.80 5.19 4.61
CA THR A 78 1.19 5.13 3.28
C THR A 78 -0.31 4.89 3.41
N ILE A 79 -1.07 5.58 2.59
CA ILE A 79 -2.49 5.30 2.38
C ILE A 79 -2.67 4.81 0.95
N ILE A 80 -3.33 3.67 0.78
CA ILE A 80 -3.71 3.11 -0.51
C ILE A 80 -5.22 3.06 -0.58
N VAL A 81 -5.81 3.63 -1.64
CA VAL A 81 -7.25 3.58 -1.88
C VAL A 81 -7.52 2.85 -3.18
N PHE A 82 -8.13 1.66 -3.08
CA PHE A 82 -8.57 0.85 -4.20
C PHE A 82 -9.99 1.26 -4.61
N MET A 83 -10.15 1.56 -5.90
CA MET A 83 -11.44 1.87 -6.52
C MET A 83 -11.59 1.02 -7.80
N GLN A 84 -12.78 0.98 -8.40
CA GLN A 84 -13.04 0.14 -9.58
C GLN A 84 -12.11 0.39 -10.78
N LYS A 85 -11.67 1.64 -10.99
CA LYS A 85 -10.88 2.04 -12.17
C LYS A 85 -9.50 2.59 -11.86
N GLN A 86 -9.21 2.82 -10.59
CA GLN A 86 -8.01 3.54 -10.16
C GLN A 86 -7.57 3.08 -8.78
N ILE A 87 -6.28 3.22 -8.51
CA ILE A 87 -5.68 3.01 -7.20
C ILE A 87 -4.92 4.29 -6.88
N HIS A 88 -5.24 4.89 -5.74
CA HIS A 88 -4.57 6.10 -5.27
C HIS A 88 -3.56 5.71 -4.20
N PHE A 89 -2.32 6.15 -4.36
CA PHE A 89 -1.27 6.03 -3.36
C PHE A 89 -0.93 7.41 -2.82
N LEU A 90 -1.03 7.57 -1.50
CA LEU A 90 -0.54 8.73 -0.79
C LEU A 90 0.64 8.29 0.08
N CYS A 91 1.84 8.64 -0.35
CA CYS A 91 3.09 8.31 0.33
C CYS A 91 4.14 9.40 0.09
N SER A 92 5.30 9.27 0.76
CA SER A 92 6.44 10.16 0.52
C SER A 92 7.02 9.97 -0.89
N GLN A 93 7.54 11.04 -1.50
CA GLN A 93 8.18 10.98 -2.83
C GLN A 93 9.27 9.90 -2.97
N LYS A 94 9.99 9.58 -1.89
CA LYS A 94 11.04 8.54 -1.90
C LYS A 94 10.52 7.11 -2.16
N LYS A 95 9.21 6.88 -2.00
CA LYS A 95 8.56 5.57 -2.16
C LYS A 95 7.92 5.41 -3.54
N MET A 96 7.94 6.47 -4.37
CA MET A 96 7.50 6.48 -5.76
C MET A 96 8.70 6.36 -6.70
#